data_AF-A0A959PZH8-F1
#
_entry.id   AF-A0A959PZH8-F1
#
_cell.length_a   1.000
_cell.length_b   1.000
_cell.length_c   1.000
_cell.angle_alpha   90.00
_cell.angle_beta   90.00
_cell.angle_gamma   90.00
#
_symmetry.space_group_name_H-M   'P 1'
#
loop_
_entity.id
_entity.type
_entity.pdbx_description
1 polymer ?
#
loop_
_entity_poly.entity_id
_entity_poly.type
_entity_poly.pdbx_seq_one_letter_code
_entity_poly.pdbx_strand_id
1 'polypeptide(L)'
;MEKTFLELISENQSILFKICNVYFREKVDKEDYHQELIIQLWKAFPDFKNTAKFSTWMYRVCINAAIDILRKDKKEIKKLVFQKSTYIIYLIMGLSPLEIRKDCLN
;
A
#
# COMPACT_ATOMS: atom_id res chain seq x y z
N MET A 1 -13.19 16.73 5.79
CA MET A 1 -11.96 15.99 5.47
C MET A 1 -12.02 14.58 6.05
N GLU A 2 -12.21 14.44 7.36
CA GLU A 2 -12.30 13.12 8.03
C GLU A 2 -13.45 12.23 7.54
N LYS A 3 -14.67 12.77 7.45
CA LYS A 3 -15.85 11.99 6.99
C LYS A 3 -15.66 11.42 5.57
N THR A 4 -15.14 12.23 4.65
CA THR A 4 -14.86 11.84 3.26
C THR A 4 -13.77 10.76 3.18
N PHE A 5 -12.75 10.84 4.02
CA PHE A 5 -11.71 9.82 4.09
C PHE A 5 -12.25 8.47 4.57
N LEU A 6 -13.06 8.48 5.64
CA LEU A 6 -13.63 7.26 6.20
C LEU A 6 -14.56 6.57 5.21
N GLU A 7 -15.37 7.34 4.46
CA GLU A 7 -16.23 6.82 3.38
C GLU A 7 -15.38 6.15 2.29
N LEU A 8 -14.37 6.85 1.77
CA LEU A 8 -13.48 6.33 0.73
C LEU A 8 -12.70 5.09 1.18
N ILE A 9 -12.21 5.06 2.42
CA ILE A 9 -11.54 3.87 2.96
C ILE A 9 -12.53 2.73 3.11
N SER A 10 -13.72 2.98 3.66
CA SER A 10 -14.76 1.96 3.86
C SER A 10 -15.11 1.25 2.54
N GLU A 11 -15.26 2.01 1.46
CA GLU A 11 -15.51 1.48 0.11
C GLU A 11 -14.35 0.63 -0.43
N ASN A 12 -13.13 0.87 0.05
CA ASN A 12 -11.90 0.26 -0.46
C ASN A 12 -11.20 -0.66 0.56
N GLN A 13 -11.88 -1.04 1.66
CA GLN A 13 -11.37 -1.92 2.73
C GLN A 13 -10.73 -3.21 2.20
N SER A 14 -11.29 -3.78 1.11
CA SER A 14 -10.76 -5.00 0.50
C SER A 14 -9.30 -4.89 0.05
N ILE A 15 -8.81 -3.68 -0.25
CA ILE A 15 -7.40 -3.42 -0.61
C ILE A 15 -6.50 -3.62 0.60
N LEU A 16 -6.87 -3.06 1.77
CA LEU A 16 -6.12 -3.22 3.01
C LEU A 16 -6.03 -4.69 3.41
N PHE A 17 -7.15 -5.41 3.38
CA PHE A 17 -7.17 -6.85 3.69
C PHE A 17 -6.31 -7.66 2.72
N LYS A 18 -6.35 -7.36 1.42
CA LYS A 18 -5.50 -8.03 0.42
C LYS A 18 -4.03 -7.80 0.71
N ILE A 19 -3.63 -6.56 0.99
CA ILE A 19 -2.25 -6.22 1.29
C ILE A 19 -1.81 -6.92 2.59
N CYS A 20 -2.61 -6.83 3.65
CA CYS A 20 -2.26 -7.50 4.91
C CYS A 20 -2.07 -9.02 4.74
N ASN A 21 -2.92 -9.67 3.93
CA ASN A 21 -2.80 -11.10 3.67
C ASN A 21 -1.63 -11.48 2.75
N VAL A 22 -1.18 -10.58 1.88
CA VAL A 22 -0.06 -10.83 0.97
C VAL A 22 1.29 -10.59 1.65
N TYR A 23 1.39 -9.56 2.47
CA TYR A 23 2.66 -9.09 3.04
C TYR A 23 2.91 -9.56 4.47
N PHE A 24 1.86 -9.90 5.25
CA PHE A 24 1.99 -10.32 6.64
C PHE A 24 1.45 -11.74 6.83
N ARG A 25 2.16 -12.57 7.60
CA ARG A 25 1.81 -14.00 7.77
C ARG A 25 1.00 -14.26 9.03
N GLU A 26 1.47 -13.81 10.18
CA GLU A 26 0.85 -14.08 11.48
C GLU A 26 -0.42 -13.28 11.67
N LYS A 27 -1.42 -13.90 12.33
CA LYS A 27 -2.73 -13.27 12.54
C LYS A 27 -2.65 -12.09 13.52
N VAL A 28 -1.86 -12.22 14.57
CA VAL A 28 -1.62 -11.16 15.56
C VAL A 28 -1.02 -9.93 14.89
N ASP A 29 0.01 -10.13 14.08
CA ASP A 29 0.68 -9.04 13.39
C ASP A 29 -0.21 -8.35 12.32
N LYS A 30 -1.16 -9.08 11.71
CA LYS A 30 -2.05 -8.51 10.69
C LYS A 30 -2.94 -7.39 11.21
N GLU A 31 -3.44 -7.48 12.44
CA GLU A 31 -4.30 -6.45 13.02
C GLU A 31 -3.50 -5.19 13.32
N ASP A 32 -2.31 -5.34 13.91
CA ASP A 32 -1.39 -4.22 14.19
C ASP A 32 -0.92 -3.56 12.89
N TYR A 33 -0.52 -4.35 11.90
CA TYR A 33 -0.11 -3.81 10.60
C TYR A 33 -1.26 -3.18 9.82
N HIS A 34 -2.47 -3.70 9.95
CA HIS A 34 -3.66 -3.08 9.34
C HIS A 34 -3.88 -1.66 9.91
N GLN A 35 -3.77 -1.50 11.23
CA GLN A 35 -3.88 -0.18 11.85
C GLN A 35 -2.76 0.76 11.40
N GLU A 36 -1.52 0.27 11.34
CA GLU A 36 -0.39 1.07 10.84
C GLU A 36 -0.61 1.52 9.39
N LEU A 37 -1.11 0.66 8.51
CA LEU A 37 -1.45 1.04 7.13
C LEU A 37 -2.51 2.14 7.07
N ILE A 38 -3.54 2.08 7.91
CA ILE A 38 -4.57 3.13 7.99
C ILE A 38 -3.95 4.45 8.46
N ILE A 39 -3.06 4.42 9.45
CA ILE A 39 -2.37 5.62 9.95
C ILE A 39 -1.51 6.26 8.85
N GLN A 40 -0.78 5.46 8.07
CA GLN A 40 0.02 5.97 6.96
C GLN A 40 -0.85 6.56 5.84
N LEU A 41 -1.99 5.92 5.53
CA LEU A 41 -2.97 6.46 4.60
C LEU A 41 -3.54 7.80 5.06
N TRP A 42 -3.90 7.90 6.35
CA TRP A 42 -4.43 9.14 6.92
C TRP A 42 -3.42 10.29 6.80
N LYS A 43 -2.15 10.01 7.12
CA LYS A 43 -1.05 10.99 6.98
C LYS A 43 -0.85 11.44 5.54
N ALA A 44 -1.01 10.55 4.57
CA ALA A 44 -0.83 10.85 3.15
C ALA A 44 -2.06 11.49 2.49
N PHE A 45 -3.25 11.35 3.09
CA PHE A 45 -4.51 11.79 2.49
C PHE A 45 -4.57 13.29 2.12
N PRO A 46 -4.01 14.23 2.91
CA PRO A 46 -3.97 15.65 2.54
C PRO A 46 -3.29 15.92 1.19
N ASP A 47 -2.35 15.06 0.78
CA ASP A 47 -1.61 15.19 -0.48
C ASP A 47 -2.31 14.52 -1.67
N PHE A 48 -3.49 13.92 -1.46
CA PHE A 48 -4.23 13.27 -2.53
C PHE A 48 -4.87 14.31 -3.47
N LYS A 49 -4.23 14.53 -4.62
CA LYS A 49 -4.62 15.55 -5.62
C LYS A 49 -5.74 15.14 -6.58
N ASN A 50 -6.47 14.04 -6.32
CA ASN A 50 -7.53 13.50 -7.22
C ASN A 50 -7.10 13.26 -8.68
N THR A 51 -5.80 13.17 -8.98
CA THR A 51 -5.28 12.94 -10.34
C THR A 51 -5.38 11.48 -10.79
N ALA A 52 -5.69 10.57 -9.86
CA ALA A 52 -5.91 9.15 -10.09
C ALA A 52 -7.11 8.67 -9.25
N LYS A 53 -7.65 7.48 -9.58
CA LYS A 53 -8.67 6.84 -8.75
C LYS A 53 -8.13 6.66 -7.32
N PHE A 54 -8.99 6.91 -6.33
CA PHE A 54 -8.62 6.75 -4.91
C PHE A 54 -8.07 5.34 -4.63
N SER A 55 -8.68 4.30 -5.19
CA SER A 55 -8.21 2.91 -5.06
C SER A 55 -6.77 2.70 -5.56
N THR A 56 -6.39 3.33 -6.67
CA THR A 56 -5.02 3.28 -7.22
C THR A 56 -4.03 4.00 -6.30
N TRP A 57 -4.40 5.19 -5.82
CA TRP A 57 -3.57 5.94 -4.88
C TRP A 57 -3.40 5.20 -3.55
N MET A 58 -4.51 4.69 -2.99
CA MET A 58 -4.55 3.94 -1.73
C MET A 58 -3.66 2.70 -1.82
N TYR A 59 -3.73 1.95 -2.92
CA TYR A 59 -2.90 0.78 -3.16
C TYR A 59 -1.41 1.12 -3.13
N ARG A 60 -1.00 2.21 -3.81
CA ARG A 60 0.39 2.68 -3.82
C ARG A 60 0.89 3.04 -2.42
N VAL A 61 0.10 3.82 -1.67
CA VAL A 61 0.47 4.23 -0.30
C VAL A 61 0.59 3.02 0.60
N CYS A 62 -0.38 2.11 0.56
CA CYS A 62 -0.38 0.91 1.40
C CYS A 62 0.77 -0.04 1.10
N ILE A 63 1.14 -0.23 -0.18
CA ILE A 63 2.30 -1.07 -0.52
C ILE A 63 3.59 -0.45 -0.03
N ASN A 64 3.78 0.86 -0.23
CA ASN A 64 4.98 1.53 0.24
C ASN A 64 5.10 1.42 1.77
N ALA A 65 4.00 1.66 2.48
CA ALA A 65 3.93 1.49 3.92
C ALA A 65 4.21 0.04 4.36
N ALA A 66 3.62 -0.96 3.70
CA ALA A 66 3.85 -2.37 4.00
C ALA A 66 5.32 -2.77 3.79
N ILE A 67 5.95 -2.30 2.71
CA ILE A 67 7.38 -2.52 2.45
C ILE A 67 8.22 -1.87 3.55
N ASP A 68 7.92 -0.65 3.95
CA ASP A 68 8.67 0.06 4.99
C ASP A 68 8.53 -0.60 6.36
N ILE A 69 7.34 -1.07 6.71
CA ILE A 69 7.08 -1.88 7.90
C ILE A 69 7.95 -3.14 7.89
N LEU A 70 7.91 -3.90 6.80
CA LEU A 70 8.72 -5.12 6.64
C LEU A 70 10.23 -4.85 6.68
N ARG A 71 10.66 -3.68 6.17
CA ARG A 71 12.06 -3.26 6.23
C ARG A 71 12.52 -2.96 7.65
N LYS A 72 11.65 -2.37 8.48
CA LYS A 72 11.95 -2.07 9.88
C LYS A 72 11.95 -3.32 10.75
N ASP A 73 11.09 -4.30 10.43
CA ASP A 73 10.93 -5.53 11.21
C ASP A 73 12.10 -6.53 11.04
N LYS A 74 13.00 -6.33 10.05
CA LYS A 74 14.27 -7.07 9.79
C LYS A 74 14.19 -8.62 9.72
N LYS A 75 13.06 -9.27 10.04
CA LYS A 75 12.91 -10.74 10.09
C LYS A 75 12.63 -11.39 8.72
N GLU A 76 11.96 -10.71 7.78
CA GLU A 76 11.40 -11.37 6.59
C GLU A 76 11.78 -10.76 5.21
N ILE A 77 12.67 -9.76 5.16
CA ILE A 77 12.99 -8.98 3.94
C ILE A 77 13.54 -9.86 2.80
N LYS A 78 14.23 -10.96 3.09
CA LYS A 78 14.94 -11.75 2.07
C LYS A 78 14.05 -12.49 1.08
N LYS A 79 12.74 -12.67 1.33
CA LYS A 79 11.87 -13.52 0.49
C LYS A 79 10.76 -12.78 -0.25
N LEU A 80 10.32 -11.62 0.24
CA LEU A 80 9.12 -10.92 -0.27
C LEU A 80 9.40 -9.98 -1.44
N VAL A 81 10.62 -9.42 -1.52
CA VAL A 81 11.00 -8.41 -2.52
C VAL A 81 11.02 -8.96 -3.95
N PHE A 82 11.15 -10.28 -4.15
CA PHE A 82 11.49 -10.82 -5.46
C PHE A 82 10.32 -11.37 -6.30
N GLN A 83 9.11 -11.60 -5.75
CA GLN A 83 8.18 -12.51 -6.47
C GLN A 83 6.74 -12.04 -6.75
N LYS A 84 6.16 -11.03 -6.07
CA LYS A 84 4.69 -10.81 -6.20
C LYS A 84 4.20 -9.37 -6.39
N SER A 85 5.01 -8.36 -6.10
CA SER A 85 4.51 -6.98 -5.98
C SER A 85 4.38 -6.23 -7.31
N THR A 86 5.16 -6.61 -8.32
CA THR A 86 5.33 -5.83 -9.55
C THR A 86 4.26 -6.14 -10.60
N TYR A 87 3.90 -7.42 -10.77
CA TYR A 87 3.06 -7.87 -11.89
C TYR A 87 1.60 -7.37 -11.81
N ILE A 88 1.04 -7.26 -10.61
CA ILE A 88 -0.36 -6.79 -10.42
C ILE A 88 -0.47 -5.27 -10.58
N ILE A 89 0.58 -4.53 -10.18
CA ILE A 89 0.71 -3.08 -10.41
C ILE A 89 0.76 -2.79 -11.92
N TYR A 90 1.50 -3.58 -12.70
CA TYR A 90 1.60 -3.43 -14.15
C TYR A 90 0.28 -3.71 -14.87
N LEU A 91 -0.44 -4.77 -14.45
CA LEU A 91 -1.71 -5.16 -15.08
C LEU A 91 -2.82 -4.12 -14.88
N ILE A 92 -2.85 -3.43 -13.73
CA ILE A 92 -3.88 -2.43 -13.40
C ILE A 92 -3.55 -1.06 -13.99
N MET A 93 -2.27 -0.72 -14.16
CA MET A 93 -1.84 0.61 -14.63
C MET A 93 -1.52 0.70 -16.14
N GLY A 94 -1.38 -0.42 -16.86
CA GLY A 94 -1.07 -0.41 -18.31
C GLY A 94 0.32 0.17 -18.66
N LEU A 95 1.20 0.35 -17.66
CA LEU A 95 2.53 0.94 -17.80
C LEU A 95 3.62 -0.10 -17.65
N SER A 96 4.74 0.11 -18.36
CA SER A 96 5.80 -0.88 -18.50
C SER A 96 6.68 -0.96 -17.23
N PRO A 97 7.33 -2.11 -16.96
CA PRO A 97 8.11 -2.34 -15.74
C PRO A 97 9.25 -1.40 -15.39
N LEU A 98 9.59 -0.44 -16.26
CA LEU A 98 10.79 0.38 -16.17
C LEU A 98 10.52 1.84 -15.76
N GLU A 99 9.26 2.27 -15.68
CA GLU A 99 8.92 3.69 -15.55
C GLU A 99 8.90 4.21 -14.09
N ILE A 100 8.82 3.32 -13.09
CA ILE A 100 8.69 3.72 -11.68
C ILE A 100 10.01 4.25 -11.08
N ARG A 101 11.16 4.01 -11.73
CA ARG A 101 12.47 4.39 -11.17
C ARG A 101 12.77 5.91 -11.21
N LYS A 102 11.90 6.74 -11.81
CA LYS A 102 12.17 8.18 -11.99
C LYS A 102 11.45 9.11 -11.02
N ASP A 103 10.39 8.66 -10.35
CA ASP A 103 9.56 9.55 -9.52
C ASP A 103 9.77 9.39 -8.01
N CYS A 104 10.58 8.41 -7.57
CA CYS A 104 10.83 8.12 -6.16
C CYS A 104 12.17 8.67 -5.62
N LEU A 105 12.81 9.57 -6.37
CA LEU A 105 14.00 10.34 -5.94
C LEU A 105 13.75 11.82 -6.23
N ASN A 106 12.94 12.47 -5.39
CA ASN A 106 12.98 13.90 -5.08
C ASN A 106 12.20 14.15 -3.79
#